data_AF-A0A945RP32-F1
#
_entry.id   AF-A0A945RP32-F1
#
_cell.length_a   1.000
_cell.length_b   1.000
_cell.length_c   1.000
_cell.angle_alpha   90.00
_cell.angle_beta   90.00
_cell.angle_gamma   90.00
#
_symmetry.space_group_name_H-M   'P 1'
#
loop_
_entity.id
_entity.type
_entity.pdbx_description
1 polymer ?
#
loop_
_entity_poly.entity_id
_entity_poly.type
_entity_poly.pdbx_seq_one_letter_code
_entity_poly.pdbx_strand_id
1 'polypeptide(L)'
;MAMFSMFVILNNLSVLEAGAYAHLKEVSTLPFSVKAACHKAPDSRQFYLFMQGASMSKKENKKIDEREICENILSDALNSLVEHIATSSDDPRTAGAAYMAGDGDTYLKELRDHIRQSIIQHEKELWDQTRKRPFDRMLVKRFSHLFPSEGELGKEENQLSRRILPGFFTAMEMMAGRELFEQCQMACKTLVKLRKKEQGQDFLWRDFYDEDTPNELVNDAFAVIVPHFSDFEKRSKWLINLINTHLAPSDDYAFEGDTVSEWHMDEASLHLLLNSLFATFRERLATTAGREIVVQRYGIKASRALEDVLSSIEAGK
;
A
#
# COMPACT_ATOMS: atom_id res chain seq x y z
N MET A 1 -2.19 -1.89 -56.53
CA MET A 1 -0.91 -1.74 -55.80
C MET A 1 -1.16 -1.36 -54.34
N ALA A 2 -2.01 -2.13 -53.64
CA ALA A 2 -2.40 -1.89 -52.24
C ALA A 2 -2.51 -3.20 -51.42
N MET A 3 -2.01 -4.33 -51.94
CA MET A 3 -1.98 -5.62 -51.22
C MET A 3 -0.58 -6.07 -50.81
N PHE A 4 0.49 -5.36 -51.23
CA PHE A 4 1.87 -5.70 -50.83
C PHE A 4 2.33 -4.99 -49.54
N SER A 5 1.59 -3.97 -49.06
CA SER A 5 1.94 -3.24 -47.82
C SER A 5 1.34 -3.87 -46.55
N MET A 6 0.29 -4.69 -46.68
CA MET A 6 -0.37 -5.31 -45.53
C MET A 6 0.37 -6.57 -45.03
N PHE A 7 1.11 -7.26 -45.91
CA PHE A 7 1.87 -8.46 -45.58
C PHE A 7 3.18 -8.16 -44.82
N VAL A 8 3.75 -6.96 -45.02
CA VAL A 8 4.96 -6.51 -44.28
C VAL A 8 4.60 -6.00 -42.90
N ILE A 9 3.38 -5.50 -42.68
CA ILE A 9 2.91 -5.05 -41.37
C ILE A 9 2.51 -6.25 -40.50
N LEU A 10 1.85 -7.27 -41.08
CA LEU A 10 1.46 -8.48 -40.32
C LEU A 10 2.66 -9.37 -39.92
N ASN A 11 3.75 -9.38 -40.69
CA ASN A 11 4.98 -10.08 -40.31
C ASN A 11 5.84 -9.32 -39.28
N ASN A 12 5.58 -8.03 -39.03
CA ASN A 12 6.26 -7.28 -37.97
C ASN A 12 5.49 -7.28 -36.64
N LEU A 13 4.17 -7.51 -36.66
CA LEU A 13 3.39 -7.70 -35.43
C LEU A 13 3.69 -9.03 -34.72
N SER A 14 3.97 -10.10 -35.47
CA SER A 14 4.36 -11.40 -34.88
C SER A 14 5.76 -11.37 -34.22
N VAL A 15 6.65 -10.47 -34.67
CA VAL A 15 7.98 -10.27 -34.08
C VAL A 15 7.95 -9.34 -32.86
N LEU A 16 7.02 -8.39 -32.82
CA LEU A 16 6.78 -7.51 -31.66
C LEU A 16 6.02 -8.21 -30.53
N GLU A 17 5.07 -9.10 -30.84
CA GLU A 17 4.44 -9.97 -29.83
C GLU A 17 5.44 -10.98 -29.26
N ALA A 18 6.32 -11.56 -30.08
CA ALA A 18 7.39 -12.45 -29.60
C ALA A 18 8.41 -11.72 -28.70
N GLY A 19 8.69 -10.43 -28.97
CA GLY A 19 9.57 -9.60 -28.13
C GLY A 19 8.96 -9.18 -26.79
N ALA A 20 7.65 -8.92 -26.76
CA ALA A 20 6.92 -8.57 -25.53
C ALA A 20 6.74 -9.79 -24.59
N TYR A 21 6.51 -10.99 -25.14
CA TYR A 21 6.48 -12.23 -24.36
C TYR A 21 7.87 -12.69 -23.90
N ALA A 22 8.95 -12.35 -24.63
CA ALA A 22 10.32 -12.62 -24.20
C ALA A 22 10.73 -11.76 -22.99
N HIS A 23 10.30 -10.50 -22.92
CA HIS A 23 10.54 -9.64 -21.76
C HIS A 23 9.73 -10.04 -20.52
N LEU A 24 8.51 -10.56 -20.69
CA LEU A 24 7.73 -11.14 -19.58
C LEU A 24 8.37 -12.44 -19.05
N LYS A 25 9.01 -13.24 -19.91
CA LYS A 25 9.82 -14.38 -19.47
C LYS A 25 11.10 -13.97 -18.74
N GLU A 26 11.77 -12.89 -19.15
CA GLU A 26 12.96 -12.39 -18.44
C GLU A 26 12.64 -11.77 -17.07
N VAL A 27 11.48 -11.13 -16.90
CA VAL A 27 11.01 -10.66 -15.58
C VAL A 27 10.59 -11.84 -14.69
N SER A 28 10.11 -12.95 -15.28
CA SER A 28 9.86 -14.21 -14.55
C SER A 28 11.14 -14.98 -14.18
N THR A 29 12.30 -14.57 -14.71
CA THR A 29 13.62 -15.13 -14.40
C THR A 29 14.55 -14.11 -13.76
N LEU A 30 14.02 -13.15 -13.00
CA LEU A 30 14.83 -12.50 -11.97
C LEU A 30 15.39 -13.63 -11.07
N PRO A 31 16.68 -13.60 -10.70
CA PRO A 31 17.30 -14.66 -9.92
C PRO A 31 16.86 -14.56 -8.46
N PHE A 32 15.57 -14.50 -8.17
CA PHE A 32 15.04 -14.61 -6.82
C PHE A 32 14.73 -16.08 -6.54
N SER A 33 15.79 -16.87 -6.35
CA SER A 33 15.59 -18.15 -5.72
C SER A 33 15.28 -17.89 -4.24
N VAL A 34 14.00 -17.96 -3.87
CA VAL A 34 13.55 -18.03 -2.46
C VAL A 34 14.37 -19.09 -1.69
N LYS A 35 14.87 -20.14 -2.38
CA LYS A 35 15.81 -21.12 -1.80
C LYS A 35 17.09 -20.51 -1.21
N ALA A 36 17.60 -19.40 -1.75
CA ALA A 36 18.82 -18.74 -1.26
C ALA A 36 18.54 -17.92 0.01
N ALA A 37 17.41 -17.21 0.07
CA ALA A 37 16.99 -16.45 1.26
C ALA A 37 16.64 -17.39 2.43
N CYS A 38 15.97 -18.53 2.17
CA CYS A 38 15.65 -19.51 3.20
C CYS A 38 16.88 -20.22 3.83
N HIS A 39 18.09 -20.08 3.28
CA HIS A 39 19.31 -20.69 3.82
C HIS A 39 20.11 -19.78 4.77
N LYS A 40 19.72 -18.51 4.94
CA LYS A 40 20.42 -17.55 5.82
C LYS A 40 19.47 -16.83 6.77
N ALA A 41 18.78 -17.58 7.63
CA ALA A 41 18.18 -16.98 8.83
C ALA A 41 19.29 -16.80 9.88
N PRO A 42 19.60 -15.57 10.35
CA PRO A 42 20.57 -15.38 11.42
C PRO A 42 20.01 -15.90 12.75
N ASP A 43 20.90 -16.49 13.56
CA ASP A 43 20.59 -16.99 14.90
C ASP A 43 19.97 -15.87 15.77
N SER A 44 18.83 -16.19 16.37
CA SER A 44 18.04 -15.37 17.30
C SER A 44 18.85 -14.60 18.35
N ARG A 45 20.03 -15.09 18.75
CA ARG A 45 20.94 -14.42 19.69
C ARG A 45 21.73 -13.24 19.09
N GLN A 46 22.11 -13.29 17.82
CA GLN A 46 22.79 -12.15 17.18
C GLN A 46 21.84 -10.97 16.91
N PHE A 47 20.55 -11.25 16.72
CA PHE A 47 19.51 -10.24 16.54
C PHE A 47 19.30 -9.39 17.80
N TYR A 48 19.31 -10.00 18.99
CA TYR A 48 19.22 -9.28 20.27
C TYR A 48 20.43 -8.38 20.55
N LEU A 49 21.64 -8.82 20.17
CA LEU A 49 22.88 -8.05 20.36
C LEU A 49 23.02 -6.90 19.35
N PHE A 50 22.52 -7.07 18.12
CA PHE A 50 22.45 -5.98 17.13
C PHE A 50 21.49 -4.86 17.57
N MET A 51 20.35 -5.20 18.17
CA MET A 51 19.38 -4.24 18.72
C MET A 51 19.93 -3.42 19.90
N GLN A 52 20.90 -3.94 20.66
CA GLN A 52 21.52 -3.21 21.78
C GLN A 52 22.69 -2.31 21.34
N GLY A 53 23.27 -2.53 20.16
CA GLY A 53 24.41 -1.75 19.64
C GLY A 53 24.05 -0.63 18.66
N ALA A 54 22.85 -0.65 18.08
CA ALA A 54 22.38 0.40 17.18
C ALA A 54 21.81 1.58 17.98
N SER A 55 22.70 2.41 18.52
CA SER A 55 22.40 3.79 18.89
C SER A 55 21.79 4.47 17.66
N MET A 56 20.46 4.58 17.65
CA MET A 56 19.71 5.25 16.60
C MET A 56 20.26 6.68 16.44
N SER A 57 20.85 6.98 15.28
CA SER A 57 20.99 8.38 14.90
C SER A 57 19.57 8.92 14.86
N LYS A 58 19.22 9.79 15.81
CA LYS A 58 18.00 10.59 15.78
C LYS A 58 17.97 11.33 14.45
N LYS A 59 17.33 10.77 13.43
CA LYS A 59 16.69 11.59 12.42
C LYS A 59 15.52 12.21 13.16
N GLU A 60 15.66 13.49 13.50
CA GLU A 60 14.55 14.30 13.97
C GLU A 60 13.39 14.07 13.03
N ASN A 61 12.34 13.46 13.58
CA ASN A 61 11.04 13.40 12.93
C ASN A 61 10.59 14.86 12.90
N LYS A 62 10.82 15.58 11.80
CA LYS A 62 10.32 16.95 11.64
C LYS A 62 8.81 16.84 11.76
N LYS A 63 8.29 17.20 12.93
CA LYS A 63 6.86 17.25 13.23
C LYS A 63 6.25 18.03 12.08
N ILE A 64 5.39 17.40 11.29
CA ILE A 64 4.68 18.09 10.21
C ILE A 64 3.86 19.15 10.93
N ASP A 65 4.25 20.41 10.77
CA ASP A 65 3.61 21.51 11.47
C ASP A 65 2.25 21.72 10.81
N GLU A 66 1.17 21.43 11.52
CA GLU A 66 -0.21 21.67 11.06
C GLU A 66 -0.39 23.12 10.59
N ARG A 67 0.42 24.03 11.14
CA ARG A 67 0.52 25.42 10.70
C ARG A 67 1.09 25.55 9.29
N GLU A 68 2.16 24.81 8.97
CA GLU A 68 2.79 24.79 7.63
C GLU A 68 1.80 24.25 6.59
N ILE A 69 0.97 23.25 6.94
CA ILE A 69 -0.11 22.74 6.08
C ILE A 69 -1.18 23.81 5.85
N CYS A 70 -1.69 24.43 6.92
CA CYS A 70 -2.70 25.49 6.82
C CYS A 70 -2.19 26.68 6.00
N GLU A 71 -0.93 27.08 6.19
CA GLU A 71 -0.30 28.17 5.44
C GLU A 71 -0.18 27.84 3.94
N ASN A 72 0.13 26.59 3.59
CA ASN A 72 0.17 26.13 2.20
C ASN A 72 -1.22 26.11 1.54
N ILE A 73 -2.23 25.55 2.22
CA ILE A 73 -3.61 25.51 1.71
C ILE A 73 -4.14 26.93 1.46
N LEU A 74 -3.89 27.85 2.40
CA LEU A 74 -4.30 29.24 2.28
C LEU A 74 -3.55 29.94 1.14
N SER A 75 -2.25 29.72 1.00
CA SER A 75 -1.44 30.26 -0.10
C SER A 75 -1.97 29.79 -1.46
N ASP A 76 -2.27 28.50 -1.61
CA ASP A 76 -2.75 27.92 -2.87
C ASP A 76 -4.17 28.42 -3.21
N ALA A 77 -5.06 28.53 -2.22
CA ALA A 77 -6.39 29.10 -2.41
C ALA A 77 -6.32 30.57 -2.85
N LEU A 78 -5.44 31.36 -2.25
CA LEU A 78 -5.24 32.77 -2.62
C LEU A 78 -4.63 32.92 -4.02
N ASN A 79 -3.64 32.10 -4.38
CA ASN A 79 -3.06 32.11 -5.72
C ASN A 79 -4.09 31.73 -6.78
N SER A 80 -4.90 30.69 -6.54
CA SER A 80 -5.98 30.29 -7.43
C SER A 80 -7.02 31.39 -7.63
N LEU A 81 -7.38 32.10 -6.55
CA LEU A 81 -8.31 33.23 -6.62
C LEU A 81 -7.71 34.41 -7.40
N VAL A 82 -6.44 34.74 -7.16
CA VAL A 82 -5.74 35.82 -7.87
C VAL A 82 -5.63 35.52 -9.37
N GLU A 83 -5.32 34.28 -9.75
CA GLU A 83 -5.33 33.85 -11.15
C GLU A 83 -6.74 33.99 -11.76
N HIS A 84 -7.78 33.57 -11.04
CA HIS A 84 -9.15 33.72 -11.50
C HIS A 84 -9.52 35.18 -11.76
N ILE A 85 -9.22 36.08 -10.81
CA ILE A 85 -9.45 37.52 -10.94
C ILE A 85 -8.63 38.09 -12.10
N ALA A 86 -7.35 37.73 -12.23
CA ALA A 86 -6.48 38.21 -13.30
C ALA A 86 -6.96 37.77 -14.70
N THR A 87 -7.62 36.62 -14.82
CA THR A 87 -8.20 36.16 -16.09
C THR A 87 -9.53 36.82 -16.47
N SER A 88 -10.14 37.59 -15.55
CA SER A 88 -11.43 38.27 -15.79
C SER A 88 -11.30 39.60 -16.54
N SER A 89 -10.08 40.14 -16.72
CA SER A 89 -9.80 41.39 -17.45
C SER A 89 -8.38 41.40 -18.01
N ASP A 90 -8.15 42.08 -19.14
CA ASP A 90 -6.81 42.28 -19.72
C ASP A 90 -5.89 43.16 -18.83
N ASP A 91 -6.44 43.91 -17.88
CA ASP A 91 -5.69 44.68 -16.89
C ASP A 91 -6.00 44.20 -15.45
N PRO A 92 -5.02 43.63 -14.73
CA PRO A 92 -5.21 43.09 -13.39
C PRO A 92 -5.61 44.15 -12.35
N ARG A 93 -5.28 45.44 -12.59
CA ARG A 93 -5.74 46.54 -11.70
C ARG A 93 -7.23 46.81 -11.85
N THR A 94 -7.73 46.70 -13.08
CA THR A 94 -9.15 46.87 -13.39
C THR A 94 -9.98 45.68 -12.90
N ALA A 95 -9.48 44.45 -13.06
CA ALA A 95 -10.10 43.25 -12.49
C ALA A 95 -10.17 43.33 -10.95
N GLY A 96 -9.08 43.71 -10.29
CA GLY A 96 -9.05 43.86 -8.82
C GLY A 96 -10.02 44.95 -8.32
N ALA A 97 -10.13 46.08 -9.03
CA ALA A 97 -11.06 47.14 -8.68
C ALA A 97 -12.53 46.71 -8.87
N ALA A 98 -12.85 45.98 -9.95
CA ALA A 98 -14.19 45.44 -10.18
C ALA A 98 -14.57 44.39 -9.13
N TYR A 99 -13.61 43.54 -8.74
CA TYR A 99 -13.78 42.55 -7.70
C TYR A 99 -14.03 43.18 -6.32
N MET A 100 -13.26 44.19 -5.94
CA MET A 100 -13.45 44.95 -4.69
C MET A 100 -14.73 45.80 -4.66
N ALA A 101 -15.29 46.12 -5.83
CA ALA A 101 -16.55 46.84 -5.97
C ALA A 101 -17.79 45.91 -5.97
N GLY A 102 -17.58 44.58 -5.98
CA GLY A 102 -18.65 43.59 -5.90
C GLY A 102 -19.33 43.54 -4.53
N ASP A 103 -20.44 42.80 -4.46
CA ASP A 103 -21.11 42.48 -3.20
C ASP A 103 -20.21 41.56 -2.33
N GLY A 104 -20.04 41.93 -1.06
CA GLY A 104 -19.22 41.20 -0.11
C GLY A 104 -19.66 39.75 0.13
N ASP A 105 -20.94 39.43 -0.04
CA ASP A 105 -21.43 38.05 0.09
C ASP A 105 -20.96 37.17 -1.08
N THR A 106 -20.86 37.75 -2.28
CA THR A 106 -20.33 37.07 -3.47
C THR A 106 -18.82 36.80 -3.31
N TYR A 107 -18.06 37.78 -2.81
CA TYR A 107 -16.63 37.63 -2.46
C TYR A 107 -16.39 36.47 -1.47
N LEU A 108 -17.13 36.45 -0.36
CA LEU A 108 -16.98 35.44 0.68
C LEU A 108 -17.38 34.05 0.20
N LYS A 109 -18.27 33.95 -0.79
CA LYS A 109 -18.66 32.68 -1.39
C LYS A 109 -17.55 32.15 -2.31
N GLU A 110 -17.02 32.97 -3.20
CA GLU A 110 -15.94 32.57 -4.12
C GLU A 110 -14.66 32.19 -3.36
N LEU A 111 -14.24 33.00 -2.37
CA LEU A 111 -13.08 32.66 -1.53
C LEU A 111 -13.27 31.31 -0.82
N ARG A 112 -14.48 31.06 -0.29
CA ARG A 112 -14.81 29.79 0.37
C ARG A 112 -14.76 28.62 -0.61
N ASP A 113 -15.22 28.81 -1.84
CA ASP A 113 -15.17 27.79 -2.88
C ASP A 113 -13.72 27.48 -3.29
N HIS A 114 -12.86 28.50 -3.45
CA HIS A 114 -11.43 28.29 -3.71
C HIS A 114 -10.71 27.60 -2.54
N ILE A 115 -10.96 28.01 -1.30
CA ILE A 115 -10.42 27.32 -0.11
C ILE A 115 -10.87 25.85 -0.10
N ARG A 116 -12.15 25.58 -0.38
CA ARG A 116 -12.69 24.22 -0.45
C ARG A 116 -11.99 23.39 -1.53
N GLN A 117 -11.77 23.95 -2.72
CA GLN A 117 -11.07 23.25 -3.80
C GLN A 117 -9.60 23.00 -3.45
N SER A 118 -8.91 23.95 -2.83
CA SER A 118 -7.52 23.77 -2.38
C SER A 118 -7.41 22.72 -1.28
N ILE A 119 -8.37 22.65 -0.35
CA ILE A 119 -8.44 21.57 0.65
C ILE A 119 -8.62 20.22 -0.05
N ILE A 120 -9.58 20.10 -0.98
CA ILE A 120 -9.83 18.85 -1.72
C ILE A 120 -8.58 18.43 -2.53
N GLN A 121 -7.91 19.38 -3.16
CA GLN A 121 -6.70 19.12 -3.95
C GLN A 121 -5.53 18.73 -3.03
N HIS A 122 -5.36 19.40 -1.90
CA HIS A 122 -4.34 19.07 -0.91
C HIS A 122 -4.61 17.72 -0.24
N GLU A 123 -5.86 17.39 0.08
CA GLU A 123 -6.28 16.07 0.53
C GLU A 123 -6.00 15.01 -0.54
N LYS A 124 -6.35 15.28 -1.80
CA LYS A 124 -6.05 14.39 -2.93
C LYS A 124 -4.55 14.17 -3.10
N GLU A 125 -3.74 15.22 -2.92
CA GLU A 125 -2.28 15.14 -2.97
C GLU A 125 -1.72 14.40 -1.77
N LEU A 126 -2.16 14.68 -0.54
CA LEU A 126 -1.79 13.92 0.66
C LEU A 126 -2.19 12.45 0.54
N TRP A 127 -3.36 12.18 -0.05
CA TRP A 127 -3.84 10.83 -0.31
C TRP A 127 -2.99 10.16 -1.39
N ASP A 128 -2.66 10.85 -2.49
CA ASP A 128 -1.78 10.36 -3.54
C ASP A 128 -0.33 10.18 -3.05
N GLN A 129 0.13 11.00 -2.10
CA GLN A 129 1.43 10.90 -1.43
C GLN A 129 1.49 9.72 -0.47
N THR A 130 0.45 9.51 0.34
CA THR A 130 0.29 8.33 1.21
C THR A 130 0.12 7.04 0.38
N ARG A 131 -0.33 7.17 -0.87
CA ARG A 131 -0.54 6.07 -1.86
C ARG A 131 0.65 5.80 -2.79
N LYS A 132 1.84 6.35 -2.52
CA LYS A 132 3.09 6.20 -3.32
C LYS A 132 3.74 4.81 -3.29
N ARG A 133 3.21 3.86 -2.51
CA ARG A 133 3.78 2.52 -2.31
C ARG A 133 2.83 1.43 -2.85
N PRO A 134 2.91 1.07 -4.14
CA PRO A 134 2.04 0.08 -4.77
C PRO A 134 2.02 -1.28 -4.08
N PHE A 135 3.16 -1.75 -3.56
CA PHE A 135 3.21 -3.03 -2.85
C PHE A 135 2.45 -2.98 -1.52
N ASP A 136 2.52 -1.85 -0.80
CA ASP A 136 1.73 -1.65 0.43
C ASP A 136 0.24 -1.72 0.14
N ARG A 137 -0.20 -1.18 -1.01
CA ARG A 137 -1.61 -1.29 -1.45
C ARG A 137 -2.00 -2.74 -1.72
N MET A 138 -1.12 -3.53 -2.33
CA MET A 138 -1.35 -4.97 -2.53
C MET A 138 -1.45 -5.73 -1.20
N LEU A 139 -0.61 -5.40 -0.22
CA LEU A 139 -0.67 -5.99 1.12
C LEU A 139 -2.00 -5.63 1.80
N VAL A 140 -2.35 -4.35 1.85
CA VAL A 140 -3.57 -3.86 2.51
C VAL A 140 -4.82 -4.41 1.84
N LYS A 141 -4.81 -4.58 0.51
CA LYS A 141 -5.95 -5.13 -0.22
C LYS A 141 -6.41 -6.48 0.34
N ARG A 142 -5.49 -7.33 0.83
CA ARG A 142 -5.78 -8.65 1.41
C ARG A 142 -6.76 -8.60 2.59
N PHE A 143 -6.71 -7.53 3.39
CA PHE A 143 -7.52 -7.38 4.60
C PHE A 143 -8.34 -6.10 4.65
N SER A 144 -8.35 -5.32 3.55
CA SER A 144 -9.06 -4.03 3.47
C SER A 144 -10.56 -4.10 3.77
N HIS A 145 -11.18 -5.27 3.61
CA HIS A 145 -12.58 -5.54 3.93
C HIS A 145 -12.86 -5.59 5.45
N LEU A 146 -11.82 -5.68 6.28
CA LEU A 146 -11.95 -5.64 7.74
C LEU A 146 -12.00 -4.22 8.29
N PHE A 147 -11.73 -3.20 7.46
CA PHE A 147 -11.78 -1.82 7.91
C PHE A 147 -13.22 -1.30 7.95
N PRO A 148 -13.61 -0.54 8.99
CA PRO A 148 -14.95 0.00 9.11
C PRO A 148 -15.20 1.06 8.03
N SER A 149 -16.47 1.26 7.68
CA SER A 149 -16.92 2.49 7.03
C SER A 149 -16.97 3.63 8.05
N GLU A 150 -17.35 4.82 7.60
CA GLU A 150 -17.37 6.02 8.44
C GLU A 150 -18.30 5.85 9.66
N GLY A 151 -17.74 6.06 10.86
CA GLY A 151 -18.45 5.97 12.13
C GLY A 151 -18.87 4.55 12.53
N GLU A 152 -18.34 3.50 11.90
CA GLU A 152 -18.75 2.12 12.16
C GLU A 152 -17.86 1.37 13.16
N LEU A 153 -16.68 1.90 13.51
CA LEU A 153 -15.74 1.21 14.37
C LEU A 153 -16.35 0.86 15.73
N GLY A 154 -16.34 -0.42 16.07
CA GLY A 154 -16.88 -0.95 17.32
C GLY A 154 -18.39 -1.21 17.31
N LYS A 155 -19.08 -0.99 16.18
CA LYS A 155 -20.50 -1.35 16.01
C LYS A 155 -20.68 -2.78 15.52
N GLU A 156 -19.77 -3.25 14.68
CA GLU A 156 -19.74 -4.64 14.23
C GLU A 156 -18.60 -5.40 14.90
N GLU A 157 -18.82 -6.68 15.15
CA GLU A 157 -17.74 -7.59 15.52
C GLU A 157 -16.78 -7.72 14.34
N ASN A 158 -15.48 -7.88 14.62
CA ASN A 158 -14.43 -8.19 13.64
C ASN A 158 -13.92 -7.05 12.75
N GLN A 159 -13.90 -5.81 13.26
CA GLN A 159 -13.34 -4.67 12.55
C GLN A 159 -11.93 -4.32 13.03
N LEU A 160 -11.09 -3.90 12.08
CA LEU A 160 -9.75 -3.37 12.34
C LEU A 160 -9.75 -1.85 12.14
N SER A 161 -9.10 -1.10 13.03
CA SER A 161 -8.81 0.31 12.76
C SER A 161 -7.68 0.44 11.73
N ARG A 162 -7.76 1.43 10.82
CA ARG A 162 -6.67 1.73 9.89
C ARG A 162 -5.41 2.26 10.60
N ARG A 163 -5.51 2.61 11.90
CA ARG A 163 -4.37 2.99 12.75
C ARG A 163 -3.28 1.93 12.82
N ILE A 164 -3.57 0.66 12.51
CA ILE A 164 -2.58 -0.43 12.52
C ILE A 164 -1.53 -0.33 11.41
N LEU A 165 -1.80 0.41 10.34
CA LEU A 165 -1.01 0.36 9.11
C LEU A 165 0.49 0.65 9.30
N PRO A 166 0.91 1.68 10.07
CA PRO A 166 2.34 1.95 10.26
C PRO A 166 3.06 0.80 10.97
N GLY A 167 2.46 0.26 12.04
CA GLY A 167 2.98 -0.89 12.77
C GLY A 167 2.99 -2.18 11.95
N PHE A 168 1.94 -2.39 11.14
CA PHE A 168 1.85 -3.52 10.23
C PHE A 168 2.98 -3.51 9.19
N PHE A 169 3.21 -2.38 8.49
CA PHE A 169 4.28 -2.30 7.50
C PHE A 169 5.67 -2.46 8.14
N THR A 170 5.87 -1.88 9.33
CA THR A 170 7.09 -2.06 10.12
C THR A 170 7.33 -3.54 10.42
N ALA A 171 6.30 -4.26 10.88
CA ALA A 171 6.38 -5.69 11.15
C ALA A 171 6.71 -6.52 9.90
N MET A 172 6.04 -6.23 8.79
CA MET A 172 6.28 -6.93 7.51
C MET A 172 7.70 -6.70 7.02
N GLU A 173 8.20 -5.46 7.06
CA GLU A 173 9.57 -5.12 6.67
C GLU A 173 10.61 -5.80 7.57
N MET A 174 10.37 -5.87 8.88
CA MET A 174 11.25 -6.54 9.83
C MET A 174 11.35 -8.06 9.60
N MET A 175 10.24 -8.71 9.20
CA MET A 175 10.22 -10.15 8.94
C MET A 175 10.69 -10.51 7.53
N ALA A 176 10.28 -9.76 6.50
CA ALA A 176 10.72 -9.99 5.13
C ALA A 176 12.20 -9.60 4.93
N GLY A 177 12.68 -8.65 5.73
CA GLY A 177 13.95 -7.97 5.52
C GLY A 177 13.79 -6.77 4.57
N ARG A 178 14.47 -5.67 4.92
CA ARG A 178 14.37 -4.40 4.20
C ARG A 178 14.68 -4.50 2.71
N GLU A 179 15.72 -5.24 2.35
CA GLU A 179 16.12 -5.39 0.94
C GLU A 179 15.02 -6.05 0.10
N LEU A 180 14.46 -7.17 0.57
CA LEU A 180 13.35 -7.84 -0.10
C LEU A 180 12.12 -6.93 -0.18
N PHE A 181 11.78 -6.26 0.92
CA PHE A 181 10.64 -5.36 0.96
C PHE A 181 10.78 -4.20 -0.04
N GLU A 182 11.96 -3.58 -0.13
CA GLU A 182 12.26 -2.55 -1.12
C GLU A 182 12.21 -3.08 -2.57
N GLN A 183 12.69 -4.31 -2.82
CA GLN A 183 12.60 -4.96 -4.12
C GLN A 183 11.15 -5.20 -4.55
N CYS A 184 10.29 -5.71 -3.65
CA CYS A 184 8.85 -5.88 -3.91
C CYS A 184 8.20 -4.52 -4.24
N GLN A 185 8.55 -3.45 -3.52
CA GLN A 185 8.07 -2.10 -3.83
C GLN A 185 8.49 -1.64 -5.22
N MET A 186 9.75 -1.84 -5.59
CA MET A 186 10.26 -1.47 -6.91
C MET A 186 9.58 -2.26 -8.02
N ALA A 187 9.39 -3.57 -7.83
CA ALA A 187 8.70 -4.44 -8.77
C ALA A 187 7.25 -3.98 -9.00
N CYS A 188 6.48 -3.77 -7.93
CA CYS A 188 5.11 -3.26 -8.06
C CYS A 188 5.04 -1.86 -8.69
N LYS A 189 5.99 -0.96 -8.38
CA LYS A 189 6.09 0.36 -9.04
C LYS A 189 6.31 0.23 -10.54
N THR A 190 7.16 -0.69 -10.97
CA THR A 190 7.39 -0.96 -12.39
C THR A 190 6.14 -1.49 -13.07
N LEU A 191 5.43 -2.45 -12.45
CA LEU A 191 4.17 -2.98 -12.97
C LEU A 191 3.11 -1.88 -13.14
N VAL A 192 2.91 -1.04 -12.13
CA VAL A 192 1.96 0.09 -12.22
C VAL A 192 2.36 1.07 -13.33
N LYS A 193 3.65 1.38 -13.49
CA LYS A 193 4.12 2.25 -14.58
C LYS A 193 3.84 1.65 -15.96
N LEU A 194 4.05 0.35 -16.13
CA LEU A 194 3.74 -0.37 -17.36
C LEU A 194 2.24 -0.31 -17.66
N ARG A 195 1.39 -0.62 -16.68
CA ARG A 195 -0.07 -0.54 -16.83
C ARG A 195 -0.56 0.85 -17.16
N LYS A 196 -0.03 1.89 -16.50
CA LYS A 196 -0.35 3.29 -16.83
C LYS A 196 0.10 3.67 -18.24
N LYS A 197 1.18 3.09 -18.75
CA LYS A 197 1.62 3.32 -20.15
C LYS A 197 0.70 2.63 -21.15
N GLU A 198 0.19 1.45 -20.82
CA GLU A 198 -0.72 0.67 -21.66
C GLU A 198 -2.14 1.24 -21.69
N GLN A 199 -2.67 1.63 -20.53
CA GLN A 199 -4.07 2.03 -20.33
C GLN A 199 -4.27 3.54 -20.22
N GLY A 200 -3.21 4.32 -20.04
CA GLY A 200 -3.31 5.77 -19.91
C GLY A 200 -4.20 6.21 -18.76
N GLN A 201 -5.25 6.97 -19.08
CA GLN A 201 -6.24 7.47 -18.10
C GLN A 201 -7.23 6.40 -17.63
N ASP A 202 -7.33 5.27 -18.34
CA ASP A 202 -8.25 4.18 -18.01
C ASP A 202 -7.69 3.22 -16.96
N PHE A 203 -6.49 3.49 -16.41
CA PHE A 203 -5.90 2.67 -15.37
C PHE A 203 -6.75 2.68 -14.08
N LEU A 204 -7.29 1.52 -13.71
CA LEU A 204 -8.02 1.32 -12.47
C LEU A 204 -7.27 0.39 -11.53
N TRP A 205 -7.12 0.82 -10.27
CA TRP A 205 -6.51 -0.01 -9.23
C TRP A 205 -7.26 -1.31 -8.97
N ARG A 206 -8.59 -1.33 -9.18
CA ARG A 206 -9.41 -2.52 -9.01
C ARG A 206 -8.89 -3.66 -9.90
N ASP A 207 -8.67 -3.37 -11.17
CA ASP A 207 -8.19 -4.35 -12.14
C ASP A 207 -6.78 -4.82 -11.78
N PHE A 208 -5.92 -3.89 -11.34
CA PHE A 208 -4.57 -4.22 -10.87
C PHE A 208 -4.55 -5.15 -9.64
N TYR A 209 -5.53 -5.05 -8.75
CA TYR A 209 -5.63 -5.90 -7.56
C TYR A 209 -5.97 -7.34 -7.89
N ASP A 210 -6.59 -7.60 -9.04
CA ASP A 210 -7.01 -8.93 -9.47
C ASP A 210 -5.96 -9.60 -10.39
N GLU A 211 -4.87 -8.90 -10.72
CA GLU A 211 -3.79 -9.45 -11.54
C GLU A 211 -2.93 -10.48 -10.78
N ASP A 212 -2.59 -11.59 -11.42
CA ASP A 212 -1.78 -12.65 -10.82
C ASP A 212 -0.37 -12.17 -10.45
N THR A 213 0.28 -11.37 -11.31
CA THR A 213 1.70 -11.01 -11.12
C THR A 213 1.94 -10.16 -9.86
N PRO A 214 1.21 -9.06 -9.60
CA PRO A 214 1.28 -8.34 -8.33
C PRO A 214 0.92 -9.20 -7.11
N ASN A 215 -0.04 -10.11 -7.25
CA ASN A 215 -0.44 -11.00 -6.16
C ASN A 215 0.64 -12.05 -5.84
N GLU A 216 1.37 -12.54 -6.84
CA GLU A 216 2.52 -13.42 -6.63
C GLU A 216 3.66 -12.71 -5.88
N LEU A 217 3.90 -11.42 -6.11
CA LEU A 217 4.90 -10.66 -5.32
C LEU A 217 4.55 -10.60 -3.83
N VAL A 218 3.25 -10.48 -3.51
CA VAL A 218 2.78 -10.58 -2.12
C VAL A 218 3.04 -11.98 -1.58
N ASN A 219 2.68 -13.02 -2.33
CA ASN A 219 2.89 -14.40 -1.92
C ASN A 219 4.37 -14.73 -1.70
N ASP A 220 5.27 -14.21 -2.53
CA ASP A 220 6.72 -14.35 -2.40
C ASP A 220 7.23 -13.75 -1.08
N ALA A 221 6.75 -12.55 -0.71
CA ALA A 221 7.10 -11.94 0.57
C ALA A 221 6.57 -12.76 1.76
N PHE A 222 5.33 -13.26 1.68
CA PHE A 222 4.76 -14.08 2.75
C PHE A 222 5.46 -15.43 2.90
N ALA A 223 5.92 -16.05 1.81
CA ALA A 223 6.71 -17.28 1.89
C ALA A 223 8.03 -17.10 2.67
N VAL A 224 8.62 -15.89 2.63
CA VAL A 224 9.80 -15.53 3.44
C VAL A 224 9.43 -15.19 4.89
N ILE A 225 8.26 -14.61 5.11
CA ILE A 225 7.77 -14.24 6.45
C ILE A 225 7.35 -15.48 7.26
N VAL A 226 6.76 -16.49 6.64
CA VAL A 226 6.15 -17.66 7.30
C VAL A 226 7.06 -18.38 8.33
N PRO A 227 8.36 -18.65 8.06
CA PRO A 227 9.24 -19.29 9.03
C PRO A 227 9.34 -18.56 10.39
N HIS A 228 9.06 -17.25 10.43
CA HIS A 228 9.04 -16.46 11.65
C HIS A 228 7.92 -16.85 12.63
N PHE A 229 6.91 -17.58 12.16
CA PHE A 229 5.80 -18.11 12.94
C PHE A 229 6.00 -19.56 13.43
N SER A 230 7.23 -20.08 13.37
CA SER A 230 7.57 -21.39 13.96
C SER A 230 7.18 -21.51 15.45
N ASP A 231 7.24 -20.39 16.18
CA ASP A 231 6.60 -20.21 17.48
C ASP A 231 5.46 -19.20 17.32
N PHE A 232 4.27 -19.70 16.99
CA PHE A 232 3.12 -18.89 16.60
C PHE A 232 2.65 -17.97 17.73
N GLU A 233 2.59 -18.47 18.96
CA GLU A 233 2.12 -17.71 20.12
C GLU A 233 3.08 -16.56 20.43
N LYS A 234 4.39 -16.85 20.50
CA LYS A 234 5.40 -15.82 20.73
C LYS A 234 5.42 -14.78 19.62
N ARG A 235 5.30 -15.21 18.36
CA ARG A 235 5.27 -14.31 17.20
C ARG A 235 4.03 -13.42 17.21
N SER A 236 2.87 -13.97 17.59
CA SER A 236 1.61 -13.25 17.71
C SER A 236 1.68 -12.16 18.77
N LYS A 237 2.20 -12.48 19.96
CA LYS A 237 2.44 -11.50 21.03
C LYS A 237 3.39 -10.38 20.61
N TRP A 238 4.46 -10.72 19.88
CA TRP A 238 5.38 -9.73 19.31
C TRP A 238 4.70 -8.82 18.29
N LEU A 239 3.87 -9.37 17.40
CA LEU A 239 3.12 -8.60 16.39
C LEU A 239 2.16 -7.61 17.04
N ILE A 240 1.34 -8.06 18.00
CA ILE A 240 0.39 -7.22 18.73
C ILE A 240 1.12 -6.05 19.39
N ASN A 241 2.20 -6.33 20.12
CA ASN A 241 2.97 -5.29 20.79
C ASN A 241 3.58 -4.28 19.80
N LEU A 242 4.18 -4.78 18.72
CA LEU A 242 4.81 -3.91 17.72
C LEU A 242 3.78 -3.01 17.03
N ILE A 243 2.61 -3.57 16.66
CA ILE A 243 1.53 -2.81 16.04
C ILE A 243 0.98 -1.76 17.02
N ASN A 244 0.69 -2.14 18.26
CA ASN A 244 0.17 -1.23 19.27
C ASN A 244 1.14 -0.07 19.59
N THR A 245 2.45 -0.35 19.60
CA THR A 245 3.49 0.67 19.81
C THR A 245 3.55 1.69 18.66
N HIS A 246 3.09 1.32 17.47
CA HIS A 246 3.15 2.14 16.25
C HIS A 246 1.75 2.47 15.71
N LEU A 247 0.72 2.50 16.56
CA LEU A 247 -0.58 2.99 16.13
C LEU A 247 -0.47 4.45 15.71
N ALA A 248 -1.10 4.77 14.58
CA ALA A 248 -1.26 6.16 14.18
C ALA A 248 -2.06 6.93 15.26
N PRO A 249 -1.90 8.26 15.34
CA PRO A 249 -2.76 9.11 16.18
C PRO A 249 -4.24 8.84 15.90
N SER A 250 -5.07 8.88 16.93
CA SER A 250 -6.51 8.69 16.79
C SER A 250 -7.18 9.79 15.97
N ASP A 251 -6.66 11.01 16.06
CA ASP A 251 -7.25 12.20 15.43
C ASP A 251 -7.21 12.10 13.89
N ASP A 252 -6.17 11.47 13.34
CA ASP A 252 -6.04 11.17 11.90
C ASP A 252 -7.13 10.21 11.39
N TYR A 253 -7.76 9.47 12.30
CA TYR A 253 -8.76 8.44 12.01
C TYR A 253 -10.08 8.66 12.78
N ALA A 254 -10.35 9.89 13.23
CA ALA A 254 -11.57 10.23 13.97
C ALA A 254 -12.86 9.85 13.21
N PHE A 255 -12.81 9.83 11.88
CA PHE A 255 -13.91 9.41 11.02
C PHE A 255 -14.30 7.92 11.18
N GLU A 256 -13.46 7.08 11.79
CA GLU A 256 -13.79 5.66 12.01
C GLU A 256 -14.85 5.48 13.10
N GLY A 257 -14.96 6.42 14.04
CA GLY A 257 -16.00 6.44 15.09
C GLY A 257 -15.45 6.78 16.48
N ASP A 258 -16.38 6.94 17.43
CA ASP A 258 -16.07 7.45 18.79
C ASP A 258 -15.12 6.54 19.59
N THR A 259 -15.04 5.25 19.25
CA THR A 259 -14.21 4.25 19.92
C THR A 259 -12.77 4.20 19.40
N VAL A 260 -12.44 4.98 18.36
CA VAL A 260 -11.13 4.90 17.68
C VAL A 260 -9.95 5.21 18.58
N SER A 261 -10.13 6.08 19.58
CA SER A 261 -9.08 6.47 20.53
C SER A 261 -8.69 5.33 21.47
N GLU A 262 -9.65 4.51 21.87
CA GLU A 262 -9.49 3.37 22.78
C GLU A 262 -9.10 2.08 22.04
N TRP A 263 -9.27 2.06 20.71
CA TRP A 263 -8.98 0.88 19.89
C TRP A 263 -7.50 0.49 19.98
N HIS A 264 -7.26 -0.80 20.22
CA HIS A 264 -5.95 -1.43 20.14
C HIS A 264 -6.06 -2.81 19.53
N MET A 265 -4.95 -3.30 18.95
CA MET A 265 -4.86 -4.68 18.50
C MET A 265 -4.92 -5.62 19.70
N ASP A 266 -5.78 -6.62 19.65
CA ASP A 266 -5.84 -7.75 20.57
C ASP A 266 -5.65 -9.08 19.81
N GLU A 267 -5.78 -10.21 20.51
CA GLU A 267 -5.58 -11.53 19.91
C GLU A 267 -6.64 -11.86 18.85
N ALA A 268 -7.90 -11.48 19.09
CA ALA A 268 -9.00 -11.69 18.14
C ALA A 268 -8.80 -10.87 16.85
N SER A 269 -8.42 -9.59 16.99
CA SER A 269 -8.11 -8.70 15.87
C SER A 269 -6.90 -9.18 15.08
N LEU A 270 -5.85 -9.67 15.76
CA LEU A 270 -4.71 -10.26 15.08
C LEU A 270 -5.11 -11.52 14.31
N HIS A 271 -5.94 -12.38 14.91
CA HIS A 271 -6.44 -13.58 14.25
C HIS A 271 -7.16 -13.25 12.94
N LEU A 272 -8.06 -12.28 12.95
CA LEU A 272 -8.75 -11.79 11.76
C LEU A 272 -7.79 -11.30 10.69
N LEU A 273 -6.79 -10.50 11.10
CA LEU A 273 -5.76 -10.00 10.20
C LEU A 273 -4.99 -11.16 9.56
N LEU A 274 -4.46 -12.10 10.35
CA LEU A 274 -3.68 -13.24 9.85
C LEU A 274 -4.54 -14.14 8.96
N ASN A 275 -5.79 -14.38 9.35
CA ASN A 275 -6.75 -15.16 8.58
C ASN A 275 -6.96 -14.57 7.18
N SER A 276 -7.13 -13.25 7.07
CA SER A 276 -7.29 -12.56 5.79
C SER A 276 -6.00 -12.48 4.97
N LEU A 277 -4.84 -12.32 5.62
CA LEU A 277 -3.53 -12.31 4.95
C LEU A 277 -3.19 -13.66 4.30
N PHE A 278 -3.50 -14.77 4.97
CA PHE A 278 -3.17 -16.12 4.51
C PHE A 278 -4.30 -16.81 3.71
N ALA A 279 -5.43 -16.14 3.48
CA ALA A 279 -6.59 -16.71 2.78
C ALA A 279 -6.24 -17.34 1.42
N THR A 280 -5.45 -16.64 0.59
CA THR A 280 -5.03 -17.17 -0.72
C THR A 280 -4.15 -18.42 -0.62
N PHE A 281 -3.32 -18.55 0.42
CA PHE A 281 -2.56 -19.78 0.65
C PHE A 281 -3.46 -20.92 1.11
N ARG A 282 -4.45 -20.64 1.97
CA ARG A 282 -5.45 -21.64 2.36
C ARG A 282 -6.17 -22.21 1.14
N GLU A 283 -6.67 -21.34 0.26
CA GLU A 283 -7.36 -21.75 -0.97
C GLU A 283 -6.46 -22.60 -1.88
N ARG A 284 -5.21 -22.20 -2.08
CA ARG A 284 -4.25 -22.96 -2.90
C ARG A 284 -3.91 -24.31 -2.29
N LEU A 285 -3.62 -24.35 -0.99
CA LEU A 285 -3.27 -25.58 -0.27
C LEU A 285 -4.46 -26.52 -0.07
N ALA A 286 -5.69 -26.07 -0.30
CA ALA A 286 -6.88 -26.93 -0.28
C ALA A 286 -6.91 -27.95 -1.44
N THR A 287 -6.13 -27.75 -2.51
CA THR A 287 -6.11 -28.63 -3.69
C THR A 287 -4.74 -29.28 -3.90
N THR A 288 -4.72 -30.51 -4.42
CA THR A 288 -3.45 -31.21 -4.74
C THR A 288 -2.60 -30.43 -5.74
N ALA A 289 -3.22 -29.91 -6.81
CA ALA A 289 -2.54 -29.11 -7.82
C ALA A 289 -1.95 -27.81 -7.24
N GLY A 290 -2.69 -27.11 -6.37
CA GLY A 290 -2.19 -25.91 -5.71
C GLY A 290 -1.05 -26.20 -4.73
N ARG A 291 -1.09 -27.31 -4.00
CA ARG A 291 0.05 -27.77 -3.17
C ARG A 291 1.31 -28.01 -4.00
N GLU A 292 1.18 -28.66 -5.16
CA GLU A 292 2.31 -28.87 -6.06
C GLU A 292 2.91 -27.55 -6.54
N ILE A 293 2.08 -26.56 -6.90
CA ILE A 293 2.54 -25.22 -7.30
C ILE A 293 3.31 -24.54 -6.15
N VAL A 294 2.79 -24.59 -4.92
CA VAL A 294 3.44 -24.01 -3.72
C VAL A 294 4.80 -24.69 -3.47
N VAL A 295 4.87 -26.02 -3.55
CA VAL A 295 6.11 -26.78 -3.38
C VAL A 295 7.11 -26.49 -4.50
N GLN A 296 6.66 -26.37 -5.75
CA GLN A 296 7.53 -26.06 -6.89
C GLN A 296 8.14 -24.65 -6.76
N ARG A 297 7.34 -23.66 -6.37
CA ARG A 297 7.77 -22.26 -6.27
C ARG A 297 8.62 -21.99 -5.01
N TYR A 298 8.15 -22.43 -3.86
CA TYR A 298 8.73 -22.06 -2.55
C TYR A 298 9.55 -23.19 -1.89
N GLY A 299 9.38 -24.43 -2.36
CA GLY A 299 10.01 -25.61 -1.78
C GLY A 299 9.20 -26.23 -0.62
N ILE A 300 9.53 -27.48 -0.32
CA ILE A 300 8.83 -28.31 0.68
C ILE A 300 8.86 -27.66 2.08
N LYS A 301 9.98 -27.03 2.47
CA LYS A 301 10.13 -26.41 3.79
C LYS A 301 9.14 -25.24 3.99
N ALA A 302 9.07 -24.33 3.02
CA ALA A 302 8.14 -23.20 3.08
C ALA A 302 6.68 -23.67 3.01
N SER A 303 6.39 -24.68 2.17
CA SER A 303 5.05 -25.27 2.09
C SER A 303 4.59 -25.85 3.43
N ARG A 304 5.44 -26.58 4.15
CA ARG A 304 5.09 -27.13 5.47
C ARG A 304 4.87 -26.02 6.50
N ALA A 305 5.75 -25.02 6.53
CA ALA A 305 5.59 -23.90 7.45
C ALA A 305 4.30 -23.10 7.17
N LEU A 306 3.87 -23.00 5.90
CA LEU A 306 2.57 -22.41 5.54
C LEU A 306 1.41 -23.24 6.09
N GLU A 307 1.46 -24.56 5.97
CA GLU A 307 0.47 -25.48 6.54
C GLU A 307 0.42 -25.38 8.08
N ASP A 308 1.57 -25.28 8.74
CA ASP A 308 1.67 -25.14 10.21
C ASP A 308 1.06 -23.82 10.69
N VAL A 309 1.32 -22.71 9.99
CA VAL A 309 0.73 -21.40 10.29
C VAL A 309 -0.79 -21.42 10.09
N LEU A 310 -1.26 -21.97 8.98
CA LEU A 310 -2.70 -22.10 8.72
C LEU A 310 -3.40 -22.95 9.78
N SER A 311 -2.78 -24.06 10.19
CA SER A 311 -3.29 -24.92 11.27
C SER A 311 -3.35 -24.18 12.60
N SER A 312 -2.34 -23.35 12.90
CA SER A 312 -2.30 -22.53 14.11
C SER A 312 -3.38 -21.46 14.12
N ILE A 313 -3.63 -20.81 12.98
CA ILE A 313 -4.74 -19.86 12.80
C ILE A 313 -6.09 -20.58 12.99
N GLU A 314 -6.27 -21.76 12.44
CA GLU A 314 -7.52 -22.52 12.58
C GLU A 314 -7.77 -23.03 14.00
N ALA A 315 -6.70 -23.40 14.71
CA ALA A 315 -6.76 -23.85 16.11
C ALA A 315 -7.01 -22.69 17.09
N GLY A 316 -6.60 -21.47 16.75
CA GLY A 316 -6.86 -20.24 17.52
C GLY A 316 -8.29 -19.69 17.39
N LYS A 317 -9.26 -20.54 17.03
CA LYS A 317 -10.70 -20.24 17.15
C LYS A 317 -11.15 -20.26 18.60
#